data_AF-A0AAW1U0Q2-F1
#
_entry.id   AF-A0AAW1U0Q2-F1
#
_cell.length_a   1.000
_cell.length_b   1.000
_cell.length_c   1.000
_cell.angle_alpha   90.00
_cell.angle_beta   90.00
_cell.angle_gamma   90.00
#
_symmetry.space_group_name_H-M   'P 1'
#
loop_
_entity.id
_entity.type
_entity.pdbx_description
1 polymer ?
#
loop_
_entity_poly.entity_id
_entity_poly.type
_entity_poly.pdbx_seq_one_letter_code
_entity_poly.pdbx_strand_id
1 'polypeptide(L)'
;MLLKPQKILNVFRTPRPHEYGGTYGEGVIVRKYAVGGVINIRVELTASHFGYFEFAICPDYKTTTQECLDKNILKLIKPQEGVDHNKSKYFPKDGNKVYEMKYRLPKRRCDHCVLQWRYRAGNNWGNCPNGTGAVGCGPQEEFRACADITITGKAEPMLPDIPTTSTVSTVVTTTPTHDELPPVHEESYSPISALIVTLLSFLVVCLILFLLYFHFYQIGKQLKSWLKESPKKHNASNQKTTLPPLPPLPPPRIRKPGVTAFGGRKTLTENV
;
A
#
# COMPACT_ATOMS: atom_id res chain seq x y z
N MET A 1 12.26 -3.93 30.19
CA MET A 1 12.79 -2.70 29.57
C MET A 1 11.80 -2.24 28.51
N LEU A 2 10.94 -1.27 28.85
CA LEU A 2 9.92 -0.75 27.94
C LEU A 2 10.59 0.15 26.91
N LEU A 3 10.69 -0.29 25.66
CA LEU A 3 11.01 0.60 24.54
C LEU A 3 9.83 1.57 24.37
N LYS A 4 9.90 2.73 25.03
CA LYS A 4 9.00 3.86 24.77
C LYS A 4 9.38 4.57 23.46
N PRO A 5 8.45 5.32 22.85
CA PRO A 5 8.30 5.43 21.41
C PRO A 5 9.03 6.65 20.84
N GLN A 6 10.31 6.51 20.54
CA GLN A 6 11.05 7.59 19.85
C GLN A 6 10.42 7.93 18.49
N LYS A 7 9.86 6.92 17.79
CA LYS A 7 9.15 7.10 16.51
C LYS A 7 7.87 7.94 16.63
N ILE A 8 7.14 7.87 17.75
CA ILE A 8 5.88 8.62 17.92
C ILE A 8 6.18 10.08 18.29
N LEU A 9 7.23 10.34 19.09
CA LEU A 9 7.60 11.71 19.49
C LEU A 9 8.03 12.58 18.29
N ASN A 10 8.65 11.98 17.26
CA ASN A 10 9.11 12.70 16.07
C ASN A 10 8.01 13.03 15.05
N VAL A 11 6.82 12.39 15.13
CA VAL A 11 5.69 12.68 14.22
C VAL A 11 4.97 13.98 14.60
N PHE A 12 5.08 14.39 15.87
CA PHE A 12 4.42 15.58 16.43
C PHE A 12 5.34 16.80 16.57
N ARG A 13 6.64 16.68 16.25
CA ARG A 13 7.55 17.83 16.25
C ARG A 13 7.43 18.57 14.93
N THR A 14 7.15 19.86 15.03
CA THR A 14 7.21 20.81 13.91
C THR A 14 8.52 21.61 13.98
N PRO A 15 9.13 21.92 12.83
CA PRO A 15 8.80 21.40 11.51
C PRO A 15 9.14 19.90 11.40
N ARG A 16 8.31 19.15 10.68
CA ARG A 16 8.64 17.76 10.28
C ARG A 16 9.83 17.78 9.33
N PRO A 17 10.54 16.65 9.10
CA PRO A 17 11.73 16.62 8.25
C PRO A 17 11.54 17.20 6.84
N HIS A 18 10.35 17.08 6.24
CA HIS A 18 10.04 17.58 4.90
C HIS A 18 9.26 18.92 4.88
N GLU A 19 9.08 19.55 6.05
CA GLU A 19 8.49 20.89 6.16
C GLU A 19 9.62 21.93 6.18
N TYR A 20 9.29 23.19 5.87
CA TYR A 20 10.28 24.26 5.86
C TYR A 20 10.99 24.39 7.23
N GLY A 21 12.33 24.40 7.21
CA GLY A 21 13.18 24.36 8.40
C GLY A 21 13.45 22.96 8.96
N GLY A 22 12.86 21.91 8.36
CA GLY A 22 13.20 20.52 8.63
C GLY A 22 14.45 20.08 7.86
N THR A 23 14.96 18.88 8.18
CA THR A 23 16.20 18.30 7.62
C THR A 23 16.25 18.29 6.08
N TYR A 24 15.11 18.16 5.41
CA TYR A 24 15.00 18.11 3.95
C TYR A 24 14.27 19.33 3.37
N GLY A 25 13.71 20.19 4.21
CA GLY A 25 12.93 21.37 3.82
C GLY A 25 13.75 22.65 3.91
N GLU A 26 14.86 22.71 3.17
CA GLU A 26 15.82 23.82 3.23
C GLU A 26 15.31 25.09 2.52
N GLY A 27 14.20 25.02 1.78
CA GLY A 27 13.64 26.15 1.03
C GLY A 27 14.38 26.45 -0.29
N VAL A 28 15.07 25.46 -0.85
CA VAL A 28 15.82 25.59 -2.10
C VAL A 28 14.88 25.54 -3.29
N ILE A 29 14.81 26.62 -4.05
CA ILE A 29 13.97 26.72 -5.25
C ILE A 29 14.53 25.82 -6.35
N VAL A 30 13.83 24.73 -6.67
CA VAL A 30 14.29 23.73 -7.63
C VAL A 30 13.92 24.05 -9.08
N ARG A 31 12.93 24.92 -9.31
CA ARG A 31 12.49 25.31 -10.66
C ARG A 31 11.71 26.62 -10.71
N LYS A 32 11.82 27.33 -11.84
CA LYS A 32 11.07 28.56 -12.15
C LYS A 32 10.12 28.35 -13.31
N TYR A 33 8.89 28.82 -13.18
CA TYR A 33 7.82 28.65 -14.17
C TYR A 33 7.15 29.97 -14.53
N ALA A 34 6.57 30.04 -15.73
CA ALA A 34 5.74 31.16 -16.13
C ALA A 34 4.35 31.12 -15.47
N VAL A 35 3.81 32.32 -15.21
CA VAL A 35 2.45 32.51 -14.67
C VAL A 35 1.41 31.88 -15.59
N GLY A 36 0.49 31.09 -15.04
CA GLY A 36 -0.56 30.40 -15.82
C GLY A 36 -0.04 29.31 -16.76
N GLY A 37 1.26 29.01 -16.71
CA GLY A 37 1.93 28.06 -17.59
C GLY A 37 1.42 26.63 -17.43
N VAL A 38 1.69 25.81 -18.45
CA VAL A 38 1.45 24.37 -18.40
C VAL A 38 2.77 23.69 -18.04
N ILE A 39 2.75 22.85 -17.01
CA ILE A 39 3.94 22.12 -16.55
C ILE A 39 3.76 20.62 -16.77
N ASN A 40 4.83 19.94 -17.16
CA ASN A 40 4.90 18.48 -17.13
C ASN A 40 5.43 18.04 -15.77
N ILE A 41 4.68 17.20 -15.08
CA ILE A 41 5.04 16.62 -13.79
C ILE A 41 5.24 15.12 -14.00
N ARG A 42 6.39 14.61 -13.55
CA ARG A 42 6.72 13.18 -13.56
C ARG A 42 6.61 12.64 -12.14
N VAL A 43 5.92 11.50 -11.99
CA VAL A 43 5.86 10.73 -10.74
C VAL A 43 6.36 9.33 -11.04
N GLU A 44 7.46 8.94 -10.40
CA GLU A 44 7.91 7.55 -10.40
C GLU A 44 7.14 6.78 -9.34
N LEU A 45 6.21 5.92 -9.78
CA LEU A 45 5.44 5.07 -8.89
C LEU A 45 6.13 3.71 -8.78
N THR A 46 6.73 3.44 -7.64
CA THR A 46 7.44 2.17 -7.37
C THR A 46 6.54 1.06 -6.85
N ALA A 47 5.38 1.41 -6.27
CA ALA A 47 4.35 0.49 -5.84
C ALA A 47 2.96 1.09 -6.04
N SER A 48 2.14 0.47 -6.90
CA SER A 48 0.78 0.92 -7.17
C SER A 48 -0.21 0.38 -6.14
N HIS A 49 -0.81 1.29 -5.36
CA HIS A 49 -1.86 1.01 -4.38
C HIS A 49 -3.24 1.51 -4.88
N PHE A 50 -3.43 1.62 -6.20
CA PHE A 50 -4.61 2.21 -6.86
C PHE A 50 -4.91 3.65 -6.39
N GLY A 51 -6.11 4.18 -6.59
CA GLY A 51 -6.46 5.54 -6.15
C GLY A 51 -5.99 6.61 -7.13
N TYR A 52 -5.54 7.76 -6.63
CA TYR A 52 -5.26 8.94 -7.47
C TYR A 52 -4.18 9.88 -6.93
N PHE A 53 -3.50 10.53 -7.87
CA PHE A 53 -2.63 11.68 -7.65
C PHE A 53 -3.42 12.99 -7.72
N GLU A 54 -3.05 13.93 -6.87
CA GLU A 54 -3.52 15.31 -6.89
C GLU A 54 -2.33 16.24 -6.63
N PHE A 55 -2.34 17.41 -7.26
CA PHE A 55 -1.29 18.41 -7.10
C PHE A 55 -1.89 19.70 -6.61
N ALA A 56 -1.21 20.34 -5.67
CA ALA A 56 -1.66 21.55 -5.01
C ALA A 56 -0.50 22.54 -4.88
N ILE A 57 -0.79 23.83 -4.79
CA ILE A 57 0.25 24.86 -4.62
C ILE A 57 -0.09 25.84 -3.51
N CYS A 58 0.80 26.01 -2.53
CA CYS A 58 0.69 27.07 -1.54
C CYS A 58 1.60 28.24 -1.93
N PRO A 59 1.09 29.49 -2.01
CA PRO A 59 1.88 30.64 -2.45
C PRO A 59 2.89 31.16 -1.42
N ASP A 60 2.86 30.67 -0.18
CA ASP A 60 3.82 31.04 0.85
C ASP A 60 4.41 29.78 1.48
N TYR A 61 5.70 29.57 1.25
CA TYR A 61 6.45 28.44 1.77
C TYR A 61 6.59 28.45 3.30
N LYS A 62 6.63 29.63 3.94
CA LYS A 62 6.81 29.74 5.39
C LYS A 62 5.57 29.36 6.17
N THR A 63 4.40 29.60 5.59
CA THR A 63 3.09 29.35 6.21
C THR A 63 2.32 28.23 5.50
N THR A 64 3.04 27.33 4.82
CA THR A 64 2.42 26.21 4.11
C THR A 64 1.67 25.29 5.07
N THR A 65 0.35 25.24 4.91
CA THR A 65 -0.57 24.36 5.64
C THR A 65 -1.37 23.49 4.68
N GLN A 66 -1.94 22.40 5.18
CA GLN A 66 -2.82 21.57 4.36
C GLN A 66 -4.06 22.35 3.89
N GLU A 67 -4.60 23.25 4.72
CA GLU A 67 -5.72 24.11 4.33
C GLU A 67 -5.36 25.04 3.15
N CYS A 68 -4.14 25.60 3.15
CA CYS A 68 -3.64 26.37 2.01
C CYS A 68 -3.62 25.53 0.73
N LEU A 69 -3.09 24.30 0.81
CA LEU A 69 -2.95 23.40 -0.33
C LEU A 69 -4.31 22.94 -0.86
N ASP A 70 -5.24 22.55 0.02
CA ASP A 70 -6.57 22.09 -0.36
C ASP A 70 -7.41 23.19 -1.05
N LYS A 71 -7.13 24.47 -0.77
CA LYS A 71 -7.74 25.61 -1.48
C LYS A 71 -7.16 25.87 -2.87
N ASN A 72 -6.00 25.30 -3.19
CA ASN A 72 -5.21 25.63 -4.37
C ASN A 72 -4.82 24.38 -5.19
N ILE A 73 -5.79 23.50 -5.45
CA ILE A 73 -5.62 22.31 -6.29
C ILE A 73 -5.42 22.70 -7.76
N LEU A 74 -4.38 22.15 -8.39
CA LEU A 74 -4.08 22.32 -9.80
C LEU A 74 -5.01 21.48 -10.68
N LYS A 75 -5.24 21.96 -11.91
CA LYS A 75 -6.11 21.30 -12.88
C LYS A 75 -5.30 20.61 -13.97
N LEU A 76 -5.69 19.38 -14.32
CA LEU A 76 -5.17 18.67 -15.48
C LEU A 76 -5.51 19.44 -16.75
N ILE A 77 -4.59 19.40 -17.71
CA ILE A 77 -4.84 19.91 -19.06
C ILE A 77 -5.72 18.95 -19.86
N LYS A 78 -5.46 17.65 -19.70
CA LYS A 78 -6.18 16.57 -20.37
C LYS A 78 -6.68 15.58 -19.32
N PRO A 79 -7.95 15.69 -18.90
CA PRO A 79 -8.59 14.71 -18.05
C PRO A 79 -8.55 13.30 -18.64
N GLN A 80 -8.48 12.28 -17.78
CA GLN A 80 -8.62 10.89 -18.23
C GLN A 80 -10.08 10.60 -18.59
N GLU A 81 -10.28 9.88 -19.70
CA GLU A 81 -11.61 9.46 -20.15
C GLU A 81 -12.17 8.36 -19.24
N GLY A 82 -13.49 8.41 -19.00
CA GLY A 82 -14.20 7.39 -18.22
C GLY A 82 -13.82 7.35 -16.73
N VAL A 83 -13.41 8.47 -16.14
CA VAL A 83 -13.09 8.56 -14.70
C VAL A 83 -13.79 9.77 -14.07
N ASP A 84 -14.31 9.58 -12.86
CA ASP A 84 -14.92 10.65 -12.07
C ASP A 84 -13.87 11.63 -11.52
N HIS A 85 -14.27 12.90 -11.34
CA HIS A 85 -13.39 13.98 -10.85
C HIS A 85 -12.10 14.18 -11.67
N ASN A 86 -12.16 13.89 -12.97
CA ASN A 86 -11.04 13.84 -13.90
C ASN A 86 -10.29 15.16 -14.15
N LYS A 87 -10.79 16.30 -13.65
CA LYS A 87 -10.17 17.62 -13.90
C LYS A 87 -9.02 17.95 -12.95
N SER A 88 -8.95 17.33 -11.76
CA SER A 88 -7.87 17.56 -10.79
C SER A 88 -7.14 16.29 -10.38
N LYS A 89 -7.82 15.14 -10.44
CA LYS A 89 -7.29 13.84 -10.04
C LYS A 89 -6.79 13.05 -11.25
N TYR A 90 -5.61 12.46 -11.10
CA TYR A 90 -5.04 11.53 -12.07
C TYR A 90 -4.97 10.12 -11.46
N PHE A 91 -5.50 9.11 -12.14
CA PHE A 91 -5.59 7.74 -11.68
C PHE A 91 -4.52 6.88 -12.38
N PRO A 92 -3.45 6.46 -11.67
CA PRO A 92 -2.40 5.62 -12.23
C PRO A 92 -2.89 4.16 -12.37
N LYS A 93 -3.33 3.79 -13.59
CA LYS A 93 -3.90 2.44 -13.86
C LYS A 93 -2.85 1.42 -14.30
N ASP A 94 -1.77 1.88 -14.92
CA ASP A 94 -0.77 0.99 -15.56
C ASP A 94 0.31 0.42 -14.61
N GLY A 95 0.00 0.27 -13.31
CA GLY A 95 0.93 -0.29 -12.33
C GLY A 95 2.17 0.59 -12.03
N ASN A 96 3.33 -0.05 -11.85
CA ASN A 96 4.56 0.64 -11.45
C ASN A 96 5.27 1.20 -12.68
N LYS A 97 5.38 2.52 -12.78
CA LYS A 97 6.12 3.21 -13.85
C LYS A 97 6.30 4.69 -13.53
N VAL A 98 7.01 5.38 -14.41
CA VAL A 98 6.97 6.85 -14.47
C VAL A 98 5.69 7.30 -15.17
N TYR A 99 4.87 8.04 -14.45
CA TYR A 99 3.69 8.72 -14.99
C TYR A 99 4.04 10.16 -15.33
N GLU A 100 3.64 10.61 -16.52
CA GLU A 100 3.76 12.00 -16.95
C GLU A 100 2.39 12.65 -17.07
N MET A 101 2.22 13.79 -16.41
CA MET A 101 0.96 14.53 -16.40
C MET A 101 1.18 16.01 -16.64
N LYS A 102 0.27 16.62 -17.40
CA LYS A 102 0.29 18.07 -17.66
C LYS A 102 -0.73 18.78 -16.79
N TYR A 103 -0.25 19.72 -15.98
CA TYR A 103 -1.08 20.56 -15.10
C TYR A 103 -0.94 22.04 -15.43
N ARG A 104 -2.02 22.80 -15.21
CA ARG A 104 -2.00 24.27 -15.34
C ARG A 104 -1.67 24.92 -14.00
N LEU A 105 -0.63 25.76 -14.00
CA LEU A 105 -0.29 26.62 -12.86
C LEU A 105 -1.28 27.77 -12.69
N PRO A 106 -1.39 28.34 -11.48
CA PRO A 106 -2.25 29.49 -11.24
C PRO A 106 -1.81 30.71 -12.07
N LYS A 107 -2.77 31.56 -12.43
CA LYS A 107 -2.53 32.87 -13.05
C LYS A 107 -2.11 33.93 -12.02
N ARG A 108 -1.26 33.52 -11.06
CA ARG A 108 -0.75 34.36 -9.97
C ARG A 108 0.76 34.15 -9.87
N ARG A 109 1.48 35.24 -9.67
CA ARG A 109 2.93 35.22 -9.42
C ARG A 109 3.20 34.70 -8.00
N CYS A 110 4.28 33.94 -7.85
CA CYS A 110 4.76 33.51 -6.56
C CYS A 110 6.29 33.44 -6.59
N ASP A 111 6.95 34.14 -5.68
CA ASP A 111 8.42 34.14 -5.65
C ASP A 111 8.97 32.84 -5.05
N HIS A 112 8.27 32.29 -4.05
CA HIS A 112 8.61 31.02 -3.40
C HIS A 112 7.33 30.33 -2.92
N CYS A 113 6.88 29.32 -3.68
CA CYS A 113 5.72 28.49 -3.38
C CYS A 113 6.11 27.04 -3.17
N VAL A 114 5.26 26.33 -2.44
CA VAL A 114 5.36 24.88 -2.27
C VAL A 114 4.36 24.20 -3.19
N LEU A 115 4.87 23.36 -4.10
CA LEU A 115 4.08 22.41 -4.89
C LEU A 115 4.01 21.08 -4.13
N GLN A 116 2.81 20.64 -3.78
CA GLN A 116 2.59 19.34 -3.15
C GLN A 116 2.09 18.33 -4.19
N TRP A 117 2.71 17.15 -4.21
CA TRP A 117 2.10 15.92 -4.72
C TRP A 117 1.42 15.19 -3.57
N ARG A 118 0.16 14.81 -3.75
CA ARG A 118 -0.58 13.91 -2.86
C ARG A 118 -1.02 12.69 -3.64
N TYR A 119 -0.63 11.51 -3.18
CA TYR A 119 -1.16 10.25 -3.65
C TYR A 119 -2.06 9.64 -2.58
N ARG A 120 -3.36 9.58 -2.85
CA ARG A 120 -4.31 8.86 -1.99
C ARG A 120 -4.54 7.48 -2.60
N ALA A 121 -4.13 6.45 -1.87
CA ALA A 121 -4.34 5.05 -2.26
C ALA A 121 -5.84 4.72 -2.35
N GLY A 122 -6.15 3.56 -2.91
CA GLY A 122 -7.53 3.12 -3.11
C GLY A 122 -7.73 1.61 -2.93
N ASN A 123 -6.79 0.93 -2.29
CA ASN A 123 -6.79 -0.53 -2.12
C ASN A 123 -7.40 -0.99 -0.79
N ASN A 124 -7.60 -0.11 0.19
CA ASN A 124 -8.21 -0.51 1.46
C ASN A 124 -9.73 -0.61 1.33
N TRP A 125 -10.33 -1.61 1.96
CA TRP A 125 -11.78 -1.69 2.15
C TRP A 125 -12.23 -0.74 3.26
N GLY A 126 -13.35 -0.05 3.07
CA GLY A 126 -13.95 0.78 4.11
C GLY A 126 -15.41 1.11 3.87
N ASN A 127 -16.02 1.80 4.83
CA ASN A 127 -17.39 2.29 4.72
C ASN A 127 -17.44 3.50 3.78
N CYS A 128 -18.35 3.46 2.82
CA CYS A 128 -18.63 4.52 1.86
C CYS A 128 -19.70 5.49 2.45
N PRO A 129 -19.79 6.73 1.94
CA PRO A 129 -20.76 7.72 2.43
C PRO A 129 -22.23 7.31 2.29
N ASN A 130 -22.55 6.43 1.35
CA ASN A 130 -23.88 5.87 1.12
C ASN A 130 -24.24 4.71 2.09
N GLY A 131 -23.38 4.41 3.07
CA GLY A 131 -23.58 3.34 4.04
C GLY A 131 -23.20 1.94 3.56
N THR A 132 -22.78 1.77 2.29
CA THR A 132 -22.24 0.50 1.80
C THR A 132 -20.76 0.38 2.13
N GLY A 133 -20.19 -0.81 1.97
CA GLY A 133 -18.75 -1.02 2.14
C GLY A 133 -18.10 -1.47 0.84
N ALA A 134 -16.98 -0.85 0.48
CA ALA A 134 -16.25 -1.15 -0.75
C ALA A 134 -14.76 -0.84 -0.64
N VAL A 135 -13.98 -1.39 -1.58
CA VAL A 135 -12.58 -1.04 -1.78
C VAL A 135 -12.47 0.42 -2.24
N GLY A 136 -11.53 1.17 -1.67
CA GLY A 136 -11.31 2.60 -1.93
C GLY A 136 -12.14 3.56 -1.05
N CYS A 137 -13.08 3.02 -0.27
CA CYS A 137 -13.87 3.79 0.69
C CYS A 137 -13.21 3.85 2.08
N GLY A 138 -13.67 4.77 2.92
CA GLY A 138 -13.09 5.00 4.24
C GLY A 138 -11.65 5.54 4.21
N PRO A 139 -10.90 5.40 5.33
CA PRO A 139 -9.51 5.80 5.43
C PRO A 139 -8.63 5.07 4.41
N GLN A 140 -7.81 5.82 3.70
CA GLN A 140 -6.83 5.29 2.75
C GLN A 140 -5.44 5.77 3.15
N GLU A 141 -4.43 5.00 2.77
CA GLU A 141 -3.04 5.44 2.88
C GLU A 141 -2.81 6.67 1.99
N GLU A 142 -1.98 7.59 2.48
CA GLU A 142 -1.60 8.79 1.73
C GLU A 142 -0.10 8.99 1.73
N PHE A 143 0.44 9.25 0.54
CA PHE A 143 1.82 9.66 0.34
C PHE A 143 1.85 11.11 -0.10
N ARG A 144 2.82 11.87 0.42
CA ARG A 144 2.95 13.29 0.14
C ARG A 144 4.41 13.64 -0.10
N ALA A 145 4.65 14.47 -1.10
CA ALA A 145 5.95 15.09 -1.34
C ALA A 145 5.75 16.57 -1.69
N CYS A 146 6.75 17.39 -1.38
CA CYS A 146 6.72 18.83 -1.61
C CYS A 146 7.96 19.27 -2.40
N ALA A 147 7.82 20.32 -3.21
CA ALA A 147 8.93 20.96 -3.91
C ALA A 147 8.78 22.48 -3.86
N ASP A 148 9.86 23.18 -3.57
CA ASP A 148 9.94 24.64 -3.57
C ASP A 148 10.17 25.17 -5.00
N ILE A 149 9.25 25.99 -5.51
CA ILE A 149 9.29 26.51 -6.89
C ILE A 149 9.01 28.01 -6.92
N THR A 150 9.36 28.64 -8.03
CA THR A 150 8.98 30.02 -8.35
C THR A 150 8.03 30.04 -9.53
N ILE A 151 7.04 30.93 -9.49
CA ILE A 151 6.17 31.28 -10.61
C ILE A 151 6.36 32.76 -10.92
N THR A 152 7.26 33.06 -11.85
CA THR A 152 7.59 34.41 -12.32
C THR A 152 7.60 34.38 -13.84
N GLY A 153 6.98 35.34 -14.52
CA GLY A 153 6.61 35.31 -15.95
C GLY A 153 7.69 35.02 -17.01
N LYS A 154 8.92 34.68 -16.63
CA LYS A 154 9.95 34.10 -17.50
C LYS A 154 10.09 32.62 -17.14
N ALA A 155 9.53 31.74 -17.96
CA ALA A 155 9.84 30.32 -17.86
C ALA A 155 11.32 30.13 -18.21
N GLU A 156 12.06 29.45 -17.35
CA GLU A 156 13.40 28.99 -17.72
C GLU A 156 13.24 27.80 -18.67
N PRO A 157 13.99 27.73 -19.79
CA PRO A 157 14.00 26.54 -20.63
C PRO A 157 14.35 25.34 -19.76
N MET A 158 13.60 24.24 -19.90
CA MET A 158 13.98 22.97 -19.26
C MET A 158 15.37 22.59 -19.76
N LEU A 159 16.41 22.85 -18.99
CA LEU A 159 17.73 22.26 -19.22
C LEU A 159 17.51 20.73 -19.25
N PRO A 160 17.94 20.02 -20.31
CA PRO A 160 17.87 18.57 -20.32
C PRO A 160 18.67 18.04 -19.13
N ASP A 161 18.13 17.01 -18.46
CA ASP A 161 18.79 16.32 -17.35
C ASP A 161 20.20 15.91 -17.80
N ILE A 162 21.23 16.66 -17.38
CA ILE A 162 22.62 16.25 -17.60
C ILE A 162 22.84 15.04 -16.69
N PRO A 163 23.28 13.87 -17.19
CA PRO A 163 23.67 12.77 -16.33
C PRO A 163 24.81 13.26 -15.45
N THR A 164 24.55 13.35 -14.14
CA THR A 164 25.54 13.76 -13.14
C THR A 164 26.63 12.68 -13.11
N THR A 165 27.67 12.89 -13.90
CA THR A 165 28.92 12.17 -13.75
C THR A 165 29.63 12.85 -12.58
N SER A 166 29.71 12.15 -11.45
CA SER A 166 30.44 12.59 -10.27
C SER A 166 31.91 12.82 -10.61
N THR A 167 32.27 14.05 -11.00
CA THR A 167 33.67 14.49 -11.01
C THR A 167 34.00 14.92 -9.59
N VAL A 168 34.62 13.99 -8.86
CA VAL A 168 35.30 14.27 -7.59
C VAL A 168 36.38 15.31 -7.87
N SER A 169 36.14 16.56 -7.51
CA SER A 169 37.17 17.59 -7.49
C SER A 169 38.04 17.38 -6.26
N THR A 170 39.24 16.86 -6.49
CA THR A 170 40.35 16.82 -5.54
C THR A 170 40.69 18.25 -5.09
N VAL A 171 40.28 18.61 -3.87
CA VAL A 171 40.74 19.84 -3.21
C VAL A 171 42.09 19.55 -2.59
N VAL A 172 43.10 20.30 -3.01
CA VAL A 172 44.48 20.22 -2.51
C VAL A 172 44.53 20.74 -1.07
N THR A 173 44.97 19.85 -0.19
CA THR A 173 45.26 20.05 1.24
C THR A 173 46.40 21.04 1.46
N THR A 174 46.17 22.02 2.33
CA THR A 174 47.22 22.59 3.20
C THR A 174 46.71 22.57 4.65
N THR A 175 47.39 21.77 5.47
CA THR A 175 47.21 21.58 6.93
C THR A 175 47.92 22.73 7.68
N PRO A 176 47.44 23.18 8.87
CA PRO A 176 47.81 22.58 10.17
C PRO A 176 46.59 22.40 11.13
N THR A 177 46.48 21.28 11.88
CA THR A 177 46.84 21.10 13.33
C THR A 177 45.85 21.84 14.25
N HIS A 178 45.11 21.29 15.21
CA HIS A 178 44.99 20.00 15.92
C HIS A 178 43.70 20.10 16.75
N ASP A 179 42.89 19.06 16.82
CA ASP A 179 42.18 18.55 18.03
C ASP A 179 41.02 17.64 17.63
N GLU A 180 41.29 16.36 17.86
CA GLU A 180 40.59 15.17 17.44
C GLU A 180 39.62 14.71 18.54
N LEU A 181 38.39 14.37 18.16
CA LEU A 181 37.48 13.53 18.96
C LEU A 181 37.14 12.31 18.10
N PRO A 182 37.17 11.08 18.64
CA PRO A 182 37.44 9.89 17.83
C PRO A 182 36.24 9.54 16.93
N PRO A 183 36.49 9.02 15.71
CA PRO A 183 35.43 8.53 14.85
C PRO A 183 34.84 7.24 15.43
N VAL A 184 33.53 7.24 15.59
CA VAL A 184 32.74 6.05 15.85
C VAL A 184 32.99 5.06 14.71
N HIS A 185 33.52 3.88 15.05
CA HIS A 185 33.77 2.80 14.11
C HIS A 185 32.47 2.45 13.37
N GLU A 186 32.40 2.76 12.06
CA GLU A 186 31.51 2.04 11.17
C GLU A 186 32.00 0.59 11.11
N GLU A 187 31.23 -0.34 11.67
CA GLU A 187 31.51 -1.76 11.54
C GLU A 187 31.45 -2.14 10.06
N SER A 188 32.61 -2.18 9.43
CA SER A 188 32.82 -2.80 8.14
C SER A 188 32.53 -4.30 8.28
N TYR A 189 31.28 -4.68 8.05
CA TYR A 189 30.85 -6.07 7.99
C TYR A 189 31.63 -6.76 6.87
N SER A 190 32.64 -7.55 7.26
CA SER A 190 33.42 -8.37 6.34
C SER A 190 32.54 -9.45 5.71
N PRO A 191 32.74 -9.83 4.43
CA PRO A 191 32.01 -10.94 3.81
C PRO A 191 32.11 -12.24 4.63
N ILE A 192 33.16 -12.40 5.43
CA ILE A 192 33.35 -13.54 6.34
C ILE A 192 32.33 -13.49 7.49
N SER A 193 32.02 -12.32 8.06
CA SER A 193 31.04 -12.22 9.15
C SER A 193 29.62 -12.50 8.64
N ALA A 194 29.30 -12.13 7.40
CA ALA A 194 28.03 -12.51 6.77
C ALA A 194 27.88 -14.03 6.59
N LEU A 195 28.96 -14.74 6.22
CA LEU A 195 28.94 -16.20 6.13
C LEU A 195 28.80 -16.88 7.49
N ILE A 196 29.45 -16.33 8.53
CA ILE A 196 29.32 -16.85 9.90
C ILE A 196 27.89 -16.64 10.40
N VAL A 197 27.31 -15.45 10.22
CA VAL A 197 25.94 -15.14 10.67
C VAL A 197 24.90 -16.00 9.94
N THR A 198 25.08 -16.23 8.63
CA THR A 198 24.17 -17.09 7.87
C THR A 198 24.29 -18.57 8.29
N LEU A 199 25.49 -19.08 8.53
CA LEU A 199 25.70 -20.43 9.03
C LEU A 199 25.11 -20.62 10.44
N LEU A 200 25.34 -19.67 11.35
CA LEU A 200 24.77 -19.70 12.69
C LEU A 200 23.24 -19.66 12.65
N SER A 201 22.66 -18.78 11.83
CA SER A 201 21.21 -18.71 11.63
C SER A 201 20.65 -20.04 11.12
N PHE A 202 21.29 -20.65 10.13
CA PHE A 202 20.88 -21.95 9.58
C PHE A 202 20.91 -23.07 10.64
N LEU A 203 21.98 -23.13 11.44
CA LEU A 203 22.11 -24.12 12.51
C LEU A 203 21.01 -23.96 13.58
N VAL A 204 20.67 -22.72 13.94
CA VAL A 204 19.57 -22.44 14.88
C VAL A 204 18.24 -22.91 14.32
N VAL A 205 17.96 -22.65 13.04
CA VAL A 205 16.72 -23.13 12.37
C VAL A 205 16.69 -24.66 12.34
N CYS A 206 17.78 -25.33 11.99
CA CYS A 206 17.87 -26.79 12.01
C CYS A 206 17.64 -27.37 13.41
N LEU A 207 18.18 -26.74 14.46
CA LEU A 207 17.97 -27.17 15.84
C LEU A 207 16.49 -27.03 16.26
N ILE A 208 15.84 -25.92 15.91
CA ILE A 208 14.40 -25.73 16.16
C ILE A 208 13.57 -26.80 15.46
N LEU A 209 13.84 -27.05 14.17
CA LEU A 209 13.14 -28.10 13.41
C LEU A 209 13.39 -29.50 13.97
N PHE A 210 14.60 -29.79 14.43
CA PHE A 210 14.93 -31.06 15.08
C PHE A 210 14.17 -31.25 16.39
N LEU A 211 14.09 -30.21 17.23
CA LEU A 211 13.33 -30.24 18.48
C LEU A 211 11.84 -30.42 18.23
N LEU A 212 11.27 -29.74 17.23
CA LEU A 212 9.88 -29.92 16.82
C LEU A 212 9.64 -31.35 16.31
N TYR A 213 10.49 -31.85 15.43
CA TYR A 213 10.42 -33.22 14.92
C TYR A 213 10.47 -34.23 16.07
N PHE A 214 11.42 -34.06 16.99
CA PHE A 214 11.57 -34.94 18.15
C PHE A 214 10.36 -34.87 19.08
N HIS A 215 9.83 -33.69 19.35
CA HIS A 215 8.59 -33.50 20.12
C HIS A 215 7.41 -34.25 19.48
N PHE A 216 7.16 -34.05 18.18
CA PHE A 216 6.09 -34.76 17.48
C PHE A 216 6.33 -36.27 17.35
N TYR A 217 7.58 -36.70 17.19
CA TYR A 217 7.94 -38.12 17.13
C TYR A 217 7.79 -38.82 18.50
N GLN A 218 8.19 -38.16 19.60
CA GLN A 218 7.96 -38.66 20.95
C GLN A 218 6.47 -38.73 21.29
N ILE A 219 5.69 -37.71 20.93
CA ILE A 219 4.22 -37.73 21.06
C ILE A 219 3.62 -38.85 20.21
N GLY A 220 4.10 -39.03 18.96
CA GLY A 220 3.67 -40.13 18.10
C GLY A 220 3.98 -41.50 18.70
N LYS A 221 5.13 -41.66 19.36
CA LYS A 221 5.51 -42.88 20.08
C LYS A 221 4.62 -43.12 21.31
N GLN A 222 4.36 -42.08 22.10
CA GLN A 222 3.43 -42.10 23.24
C GLN A 222 2.00 -42.45 22.82
N LEU A 223 1.50 -41.86 21.73
CA LEU A 223 0.18 -42.13 21.17
C LEU A 223 0.09 -43.57 20.63
N LYS A 224 1.17 -44.07 20.00
CA LYS A 224 1.25 -45.44 19.52
C LYS A 224 1.32 -46.47 20.67
N SER A 225 1.96 -46.15 21.80
CA SER A 225 1.90 -46.99 23.00
C SER A 225 0.51 -46.96 23.64
N TRP A 226 -0.15 -45.80 23.68
CA TRP A 226 -1.53 -45.66 24.17
C TRP A 226 -2.54 -46.46 23.34
N LEU A 227 -2.41 -46.42 22.00
CA LEU A 227 -3.21 -47.23 21.09
C LEU A 227 -2.94 -48.74 21.20
N LYS A 228 -1.75 -49.15 21.66
CA LYS A 228 -1.35 -50.54 21.82
C LYS A 228 -1.74 -51.13 23.19
N GLU A 229 -1.97 -50.28 24.19
CA GLU A 229 -2.44 -50.65 25.55
C GLU A 229 -3.96 -50.73 25.70
N SER A 230 -4.72 -50.86 24.61
CA SER A 230 -6.14 -51.22 24.71
C SER A 230 -6.37 -52.74 24.56
N PRO A 231 -6.20 -53.57 25.60
CA PRO A 231 -6.84 -54.87 25.66
C PRO A 231 -8.25 -54.73 26.28
N LYS A 232 -9.23 -55.26 25.54
CA LYS A 232 -10.60 -55.59 25.95
C LYS A 232 -10.79 -55.77 27.47
N LYS A 233 -11.74 -55.04 28.07
CA LYS A 233 -12.57 -55.55 29.20
C LYS A 233 -13.83 -54.69 29.43
N HIS A 234 -14.96 -55.32 29.11
CA HIS A 234 -16.27 -55.27 29.75
C HIS A 234 -16.34 -54.55 31.13
N ASN A 235 -17.20 -53.55 31.30
CA ASN A 235 -18.58 -53.69 31.81
C ASN A 235 -19.18 -52.33 32.28
N ALA A 236 -20.42 -52.13 31.84
CA ALA A 236 -21.54 -51.50 32.54
C ALA A 236 -21.34 -50.19 33.34
N SER A 237 -21.85 -49.08 32.80
CA SER A 237 -22.84 -48.25 33.50
C SER A 237 -23.50 -47.24 32.55
N ASN A 238 -24.81 -47.06 32.70
CA ASN A 238 -25.67 -45.99 32.21
C ASN A 238 -26.17 -46.00 30.76
N GLN A 239 -27.18 -46.84 30.56
CA GLN A 239 -28.46 -46.58 29.91
C GLN A 239 -28.71 -45.16 29.34
N LYS A 240 -28.69 -45.05 28.00
CA LYS A 240 -29.64 -44.24 27.22
C LYS A 240 -29.74 -44.80 25.80
N THR A 241 -30.69 -45.71 25.59
CA THR A 241 -30.97 -46.30 24.28
C THR A 241 -31.68 -45.28 23.40
N THR A 242 -30.94 -44.62 22.52
CA THR A 242 -31.50 -43.87 21.39
C THR A 242 -31.74 -44.86 20.25
N LEU A 243 -33.01 -45.12 19.91
CA LEU A 243 -33.38 -45.92 18.73
C LEU A 243 -32.88 -45.21 17.45
N PRO A 244 -32.42 -45.94 16.41
CA PRO A 244 -32.08 -45.34 15.12
C PRO A 244 -33.34 -44.81 14.40
N PRO A 245 -33.24 -43.73 13.61
CA PRO A 245 -34.39 -43.16 12.89
C PRO A 245 -34.85 -44.13 11.78
N LEU A 246 -36.16 -44.37 11.72
CA LEU A 246 -36.78 -45.15 10.65
C LEU A 246 -36.64 -44.44 9.28
N PRO A 247 -36.47 -45.19 8.18
CA PRO A 247 -36.42 -44.62 6.84
C PRO A 247 -37.79 -44.01 6.43
N PRO A 248 -37.80 -42.96 5.59
CA PRO A 248 -39.03 -42.29 5.17
C PRO A 248 -39.91 -43.20 4.31
N LEU A 249 -41.22 -43.16 4.59
CA LEU A 249 -42.24 -43.91 3.85
C LEU A 249 -42.41 -43.36 2.42
N PRO A 250 -42.51 -44.23 1.39
CA PRO A 250 -42.78 -43.79 0.03
C PRO A 250 -44.22 -43.26 -0.13
N PRO A 251 -44.45 -42.28 -1.02
CA PRO A 251 -45.76 -41.67 -1.22
C PRO A 251 -46.80 -42.67 -1.80
N PRO A 252 -48.11 -42.48 -1.50
CA PRO A 252 -49.16 -43.41 -1.92
C PRO A 252 -49.30 -43.47 -3.45
N ARG A 253 -49.26 -44.70 -3.96
CA ARG A 253 -49.41 -45.02 -5.39
C ARG A 253 -50.90 -44.96 -5.78
N ILE A 254 -51.32 -43.86 -6.38
CA ILE A 254 -52.67 -43.71 -6.94
C ILE A 254 -52.78 -44.62 -8.18
N ARG A 255 -53.67 -45.63 -8.13
CA ARG A 255 -54.03 -46.46 -9.29
C ARG A 255 -54.94 -45.66 -10.22
N LYS A 256 -54.56 -45.54 -11.50
CA LYS A 256 -55.41 -45.00 -12.57
C LYS A 256 -56.54 -46.00 -12.90
N PRO A 257 -57.81 -45.59 -13.01
CA PRO A 257 -58.84 -46.39 -13.68
C PRO A 257 -58.63 -46.36 -15.20
N GLY A 258 -58.82 -47.51 -15.84
CA GLY A 258 -58.66 -47.70 -17.28
C GLY A 258 -59.85 -47.21 -18.11
N VAL A 259 -59.49 -46.50 -19.19
CA VAL A 259 -60.06 -46.46 -20.56
C VAL A 259 -61.58 -46.54 -20.77
N THR A 260 -62.14 -45.47 -21.32
CA THR A 260 -63.08 -45.54 -22.45
C THR A 260 -62.75 -44.46 -23.47
N ALA A 261 -62.73 -44.87 -24.74
CA ALA A 261 -62.49 -44.04 -25.92
C ALA A 261 -63.67 -43.09 -26.18
N PHE A 262 -63.41 -41.91 -26.76
CA PHE A 262 -64.12 -41.37 -27.93
C PHE A 262 -63.39 -40.09 -28.43
N GLY A 263 -63.29 -39.95 -29.75
CA GLY A 263 -62.37 -39.05 -30.43
C GLY A 263 -62.77 -37.57 -30.47
N GLY A 264 -61.85 -36.75 -31.00
CA GLY A 264 -62.11 -35.33 -31.25
C GLY A 264 -60.86 -34.58 -31.70
N ARG A 265 -60.73 -34.45 -33.01
CA ARG A 265 -59.75 -33.69 -33.79
C ARG A 265 -59.83 -32.17 -33.50
N LYS A 266 -58.68 -31.47 -33.46
CA LYS A 266 -58.38 -30.11 -34.02
C LYS A 266 -57.20 -29.45 -33.29
N THR A 267 -56.02 -29.37 -33.92
CA THR A 267 -55.43 -28.23 -34.67
C THR A 267 -54.79 -27.13 -33.81
N LEU A 268 -53.48 -26.97 -34.04
CA LEU A 268 -52.60 -25.81 -33.88
C LEU A 268 -53.29 -24.45 -33.73
N THR A 269 -52.75 -23.63 -32.83
CA THR A 269 -52.41 -22.24 -33.15
C THR A 269 -51.37 -21.67 -32.17
N GLU A 270 -50.45 -20.95 -32.80
CA GLU A 270 -49.33 -20.13 -32.34
C GLU A 270 -49.80 -18.76 -31.80
N ASN A 271 -48.85 -17.92 -31.34
CA ASN A 271 -48.92 -16.48 -30.98
C ASN A 271 -48.82 -16.21 -29.46
N VAL A 272 -48.02 -15.26 -28.92
CA VAL A 272 -47.16 -14.16 -29.41
C VAL A 272 -45.94 -14.07 -28.50
#